data_AF-A0A8T5RCY9-F1
#
_entry.id   AF-A0A8T5RCY9-F1
#
_cell.length_a   1.000
_cell.length_b   1.000
_cell.length_c   1.000
_cell.angle_alpha   90.00
_cell.angle_beta   90.00
_cell.angle_gamma   90.00
#
_symmetry.space_group_name_H-M   'P 1'
#
loop_
_entity.id
_entity.type
_entity.pdbx_description
1 polymer ?
#
loop_
_entity_poly.entity_id
_entity_poly.type
_entity_poly.pdbx_seq_one_letter_code
_entity_poly.pdbx_strand_id
1 'polypeptide(L)'
;MKNKNLFWILICILGGVLMIIGSATGSALFYQYLYNLALPYIGPEFLPFFQVILTILEYIAFYGGYSVLVGAFLILIKMIRVGKIIIMIATSFGVLGLIIYAITWAVGNFGIPLDPPVQLILAQIYSIFTFNSGMAFAGTVVAVIGLYGVKRSEKMEKESSTDEEKSNDTKKGSKFCPNCGATLPLKANFCNKCGKNF
;
A
#
# COMPACT_ATOMS: atom_id res chain seq x y z
N MET A 1 -6.45 10.16 -22.97
CA MET A 1 -5.86 10.12 -21.61
C MET A 1 -6.88 9.52 -20.64
N LYS A 2 -7.08 8.19 -20.65
CA LYS A 2 -8.16 7.53 -19.89
C LYS A 2 -7.55 6.78 -18.69
N ASN A 3 -7.79 7.33 -17.49
CA ASN A 3 -7.73 6.69 -16.18
C ASN A 3 -6.51 5.80 -15.82
N LYS A 4 -5.32 6.40 -15.61
CA LYS A 4 -4.22 5.70 -14.92
C LYS A 4 -4.64 5.24 -13.51
N ASN A 5 -5.51 5.99 -12.83
CA ASN A 5 -6.05 5.63 -11.51
C ASN A 5 -6.89 4.34 -11.55
N LEU A 6 -7.72 4.15 -12.58
CA LEU A 6 -8.60 2.97 -12.70
C LEU A 6 -7.82 1.68 -12.93
N PHE A 7 -6.73 1.77 -13.70
CA PHE A 7 -5.84 0.62 -13.93
C PHE A 7 -5.26 0.07 -12.62
N TRP A 8 -4.74 0.95 -11.76
CA TRP A 8 -4.19 0.54 -10.46
C TRP A 8 -5.26 0.00 -9.50
N ILE A 9 -6.46 0.56 -9.54
CA ILE A 9 -7.60 0.06 -8.75
C ILE A 9 -8.00 -1.34 -9.21
N LEU A 10 -8.04 -1.61 -10.52
CA LEU A 10 -8.32 -2.95 -11.06
C LEU A 10 -7.27 -3.97 -10.63
N ILE A 11 -5.99 -3.58 -10.57
CA ILE A 11 -4.93 -4.43 -10.03
C ILE A 11 -5.18 -4.76 -8.55
N CYS A 12 -5.57 -3.77 -7.73
CA CYS A 12 -5.94 -4.04 -6.33
C CYS A 12 -7.14 -4.99 -6.20
N ILE A 13 -8.17 -4.82 -7.03
CA ILE A 13 -9.34 -5.72 -7.04
C ILE A 13 -8.92 -7.14 -7.42
N LEU A 14 -8.13 -7.30 -8.47
CA LEU A 14 -7.61 -8.60 -8.90
C LEU A 14 -6.79 -9.27 -7.80
N GLY A 15 -5.92 -8.51 -7.13
CA GLY A 15 -5.15 -8.98 -5.98
C GLY A 15 -6.05 -9.45 -4.83
N GLY A 16 -7.08 -8.68 -4.49
CA GLY A 16 -8.08 -9.05 -3.46
C GLY A 16 -8.85 -10.32 -3.80
N VAL A 17 -9.27 -10.50 -5.06
CA VAL A 17 -9.93 -11.73 -5.53
C VAL A 17 -8.99 -12.93 -5.43
N LEU A 18 -7.74 -12.81 -5.87
CA LEU A 18 -6.76 -13.89 -5.73
C LEU A 18 -6.49 -14.23 -4.25
N MET A 19 -6.46 -13.23 -3.37
CA MET A 19 -6.34 -13.47 -1.93
C MET A 19 -7.53 -14.25 -1.37
N ILE A 20 -8.76 -14.00 -1.83
CA ILE A 20 -9.93 -14.77 -1.42
C ILE A 20 -9.86 -16.21 -1.94
N ILE A 21 -9.51 -16.40 -3.21
CA ILE A 21 -9.38 -17.74 -3.81
C ILE A 21 -8.27 -18.54 -3.14
N GLY A 22 -7.15 -17.88 -2.82
CA GLY A 22 -6.03 -18.49 -2.11
C GLY A 22 -6.26 -18.64 -0.60
N SER A 23 -7.42 -18.22 -0.08
CA SER A 23 -7.73 -18.17 1.35
C SER A 23 -6.68 -17.43 2.18
N ALA A 24 -6.05 -16.39 1.62
CA ALA A 24 -5.06 -15.54 2.27
C ALA A 24 -5.75 -14.69 3.36
N THR A 25 -6.00 -15.34 4.50
CA THR A 25 -6.66 -14.80 5.69
C THR A 25 -5.79 -15.17 6.88
N GLY A 26 -5.78 -14.31 7.92
CA GLY A 26 -5.18 -14.72 9.18
C GLY A 26 -6.04 -15.82 9.80
N SER A 27 -5.43 -16.89 10.29
CA SER A 27 -6.20 -17.97 10.92
C SER A 27 -6.44 -17.68 12.41
N ALA A 28 -7.60 -18.09 12.93
CA ALA A 28 -7.90 -18.08 14.36
C ALA A 28 -6.81 -18.74 15.20
N LEU A 29 -6.25 -19.85 14.66
CA LEU A 29 -5.22 -20.64 15.32
C LEU A 29 -3.95 -19.84 15.59
N PHE A 30 -3.63 -18.85 14.74
CA PHE A 30 -2.48 -17.97 14.96
C PHE A 30 -2.61 -17.16 16.26
N TYR A 31 -3.79 -16.61 16.50
CA TYR A 31 -4.05 -15.76 17.67
C TYR A 31 -4.13 -16.59 18.94
N GLN A 32 -4.70 -17.79 18.86
CA GLN A 32 -4.66 -18.76 19.97
C GLN A 32 -3.22 -19.20 20.27
N TYR A 33 -2.39 -19.38 19.24
CA TYR A 33 -0.98 -19.71 19.42
C TYR A 33 -0.20 -18.55 20.07
N LEU A 34 -0.41 -17.31 19.63
CA LEU A 34 0.15 -16.11 20.27
C LEU A 34 -0.29 -15.98 21.74
N TYR A 35 -1.57 -16.26 22.02
CA TYR A 35 -2.09 -16.28 23.38
C TYR A 35 -1.32 -17.27 24.25
N ASN A 36 -1.19 -18.52 23.78
CA ASN A 36 -0.48 -19.58 24.50
C ASN A 36 1.02 -19.29 24.68
N LEU A 37 1.67 -18.62 23.71
CA LEU A 37 3.07 -18.19 23.87
C LEU A 37 3.23 -17.09 24.92
N ALA A 38 2.22 -16.24 25.09
CA ALA A 38 2.28 -15.11 26.01
C ALA A 38 1.89 -15.47 27.45
N LEU A 39 1.11 -16.55 27.65
CA LEU A 39 0.68 -17.04 28.96
C LEU A 39 1.79 -17.06 30.04
N PRO A 40 3.00 -17.61 29.82
CA PRO A 40 4.03 -17.65 30.85
C PRO A 40 4.66 -16.29 31.18
N TYR A 41 4.39 -15.25 30.37
CA TYR A 41 5.00 -13.92 30.52
C TYR A 41 4.01 -12.85 31.01
N ILE A 42 2.71 -13.15 31.06
CA ILE A 42 1.65 -12.21 31.40
C ILE A 42 1.03 -12.60 32.75
N GLY A 43 0.90 -11.62 33.66
CA GLY A 43 0.22 -11.82 34.94
C GLY A 43 -1.28 -12.12 34.75
N PRO A 44 -1.89 -12.96 35.61
CA PRO A 44 -3.28 -13.41 35.45
C PRO A 44 -4.31 -12.27 35.38
N GLU A 45 -4.00 -11.14 36.03
CA GLU A 45 -4.80 -9.90 35.99
C GLU A 45 -4.99 -9.35 34.56
N PHE A 46 -3.99 -9.54 33.68
CA PHE A 46 -3.93 -8.93 32.35
C PHE A 46 -4.40 -9.87 31.22
N LEU A 47 -4.60 -11.15 31.51
CA LEU A 47 -5.10 -12.14 30.55
C LEU A 47 -6.42 -11.75 29.85
N PRO A 48 -7.47 -11.26 30.54
CA PRO A 48 -8.71 -10.92 29.86
C PRO A 48 -8.55 -9.74 28.89
N PHE A 49 -7.71 -8.75 29.23
CA PHE A 49 -7.41 -7.63 28.34
C PHE A 49 -6.66 -8.10 27.09
N PHE A 50 -5.67 -8.96 27.28
CA PHE A 50 -4.88 -9.50 26.19
C PHE A 50 -5.73 -10.36 25.23
N GLN A 51 -6.61 -11.19 25.78
CA GLN A 51 -7.54 -11.99 25.00
C GLN A 51 -8.47 -11.12 24.14
N VAL A 52 -9.08 -10.08 24.72
CA VAL A 52 -9.97 -9.17 23.98
C VAL A 52 -9.23 -8.50 22.82
N ILE A 53 -7.99 -8.05 23.04
CA ILE A 53 -7.16 -7.44 21.99
C ILE A 53 -6.92 -8.46 20.86
N LEU A 54 -6.50 -9.68 21.20
CA LEU A 54 -6.23 -10.71 20.19
C LEU A 54 -7.50 -11.11 19.43
N THR A 55 -8.65 -11.18 20.08
CA THR A 55 -9.94 -11.46 19.42
C THR A 55 -10.31 -10.36 18.42
N ILE A 56 -10.06 -9.09 18.74
CA ILE A 56 -10.29 -7.98 17.80
C ILE A 56 -9.37 -8.13 16.58
N LEU A 57 -8.08 -8.40 16.80
CA LEU A 57 -7.12 -8.62 15.71
C LEU A 57 -7.49 -9.84 14.85
N GLU A 58 -7.97 -10.91 15.48
CA GLU A 58 -8.47 -12.12 14.82
C GLU A 58 -9.63 -11.80 13.87
N TYR A 59 -10.65 -11.10 14.36
CA TYR A 59 -11.79 -10.68 13.52
C TYR A 59 -11.33 -9.83 12.33
N ILE A 60 -10.42 -8.88 12.54
CA ILE A 60 -9.89 -8.04 11.45
C ILE A 60 -9.15 -8.90 10.41
N ALA A 61 -8.36 -9.87 10.85
CA ALA A 61 -7.56 -10.71 9.97
C ALA A 61 -8.38 -11.78 9.22
N PHE A 62 -9.52 -12.20 9.78
CA PHE A 62 -10.49 -13.07 9.09
C PHE A 62 -11.07 -12.42 7.83
N TYR A 63 -11.28 -11.11 7.86
CA TYR A 63 -11.80 -10.37 6.71
C TYR A 63 -10.74 -10.07 5.62
N GLY A 64 -9.50 -10.58 5.76
CA GLY A 64 -8.34 -10.41 4.86
C GLY A 64 -8.65 -9.88 3.44
N GLY A 65 -8.79 -10.77 2.46
CA GLY A 65 -9.03 -10.37 1.06
C GLY A 65 -10.30 -9.52 0.84
N TYR A 66 -11.34 -9.71 1.66
CA TYR A 66 -12.57 -8.91 1.59
C TYR A 66 -12.33 -7.43 1.95
N SER A 67 -11.47 -7.18 2.94
CA SER A 67 -11.11 -5.82 3.33
C SER A 67 -10.33 -5.06 2.23
N VAL A 68 -9.53 -5.77 1.42
CA VAL A 68 -8.89 -5.21 0.22
C VAL A 68 -9.93 -4.80 -0.82
N LEU A 69 -10.96 -5.62 -1.05
CA LEU A 69 -12.04 -5.29 -1.99
C LEU A 69 -12.87 -4.09 -1.53
N VAL A 70 -13.24 -4.04 -0.25
CA VAL A 70 -13.96 -2.90 0.35
C VAL A 70 -13.13 -1.62 0.23
N GLY A 71 -11.83 -1.71 0.53
CA GLY A 71 -10.91 -0.60 0.37
C GLY A 71 -10.78 -0.13 -1.09
N ALA A 72 -10.71 -1.06 -2.05
CA ALA A 72 -10.66 -0.73 -3.48
C ALA A 72 -11.96 -0.09 -3.96
N PHE A 73 -13.11 -0.56 -3.47
CA PHE A 73 -14.42 0.02 -3.76
C PHE A 73 -14.57 1.44 -3.19
N LEU A 74 -14.07 1.70 -1.98
CA LEU A 74 -14.04 3.05 -1.41
C LEU A 74 -13.20 4.03 -2.24
N ILE A 75 -12.11 3.56 -2.86
CA ILE A 75 -11.32 4.38 -3.79
C ILE A 75 -12.15 4.73 -5.04
N LEU A 76 -13.01 3.82 -5.54
CA LEU A 76 -13.92 4.12 -6.67
C LEU A 76 -14.93 5.22 -6.33
N ILE A 77 -15.41 5.31 -5.09
CA ILE A 77 -16.36 6.35 -4.62
C ILE A 77 -15.64 7.69 -4.34
N LYS A 78 -14.41 7.89 -4.84
CA LYS A 78 -13.54 9.05 -4.59
C LYS A 78 -13.12 9.23 -3.11
N MET A 79 -13.38 8.26 -2.22
CA MET A 79 -12.87 8.26 -0.84
C MET A 79 -11.44 7.68 -0.76
N ILE A 80 -10.52 8.30 -1.50
CA ILE A 80 -9.17 7.76 -1.76
C ILE A 80 -8.38 7.55 -0.46
N ARG A 81 -8.46 8.49 0.50
CA ARG A 81 -7.68 8.40 1.76
C ARG A 81 -8.11 7.21 2.61
N VAL A 82 -9.42 7.03 2.80
CA VAL A 82 -9.98 5.97 3.65
C VAL A 82 -9.72 4.60 3.04
N GLY A 83 -9.98 4.45 1.74
CA GLY A 83 -9.74 3.18 1.05
C GLY A 83 -8.26 2.75 1.10
N LYS A 84 -7.32 3.68 1.00
CA LYS A 84 -5.88 3.38 1.14
C LYS A 84 -5.50 2.86 2.53
N ILE A 85 -6.05 3.46 3.59
CA ILE A 85 -5.77 3.03 4.97
C ILE A 85 -6.27 1.61 5.18
N ILE A 86 -7.49 1.31 4.70
CA ILE A 86 -8.08 -0.02 4.81
C ILE A 86 -7.22 -1.06 4.07
N ILE A 87 -6.83 -0.78 2.82
CA ILE A 87 -5.97 -1.71 2.05
C ILE A 87 -4.61 -1.89 2.72
N MET A 88 -4.01 -0.84 3.31
CA MET A 88 -2.74 -0.95 4.03
C MET A 88 -2.87 -1.90 5.22
N ILE A 89 -3.89 -1.72 6.08
CA ILE A 89 -4.10 -2.58 7.26
C ILE A 89 -4.32 -4.03 6.82
N ALA A 90 -5.14 -4.23 5.78
CA ALA A 90 -5.43 -5.54 5.20
C ALA A 90 -4.18 -6.26 4.67
N THR A 91 -3.34 -5.54 3.92
CA THR A 91 -2.14 -6.13 3.31
C THR A 91 -1.03 -6.42 4.32
N SER A 92 -1.01 -5.78 5.50
CA SER A 92 -0.02 -6.06 6.55
C SER A 92 0.07 -7.54 6.93
N PHE A 93 -1.08 -8.19 7.13
CA PHE A 93 -1.14 -9.60 7.50
C PHE A 93 -0.72 -10.52 6.36
N GLY A 94 -1.07 -10.17 5.12
CA GLY A 94 -0.60 -10.89 3.94
C GLY A 94 0.93 -10.77 3.78
N VAL A 95 1.49 -9.57 4.01
CA VAL A 95 2.94 -9.35 3.94
C VAL A 95 3.67 -10.12 5.04
N LEU A 96 3.13 -10.14 6.26
CA LEU A 96 3.69 -10.96 7.36
C LEU A 96 3.75 -12.45 6.99
N GLY A 97 2.66 -13.00 6.46
CA GLY A 97 2.66 -14.40 6.01
C GLY A 97 3.61 -14.65 4.85
N LEU A 98 3.78 -13.68 3.94
CA LEU A 98 4.75 -13.75 2.84
C LEU A 98 6.20 -13.78 3.34
N ILE A 99 6.53 -13.02 4.38
CA ILE A 99 7.85 -13.04 5.03
C ILE A 99 8.11 -14.41 5.66
N ILE A 100 7.13 -14.95 6.40
CA ILE A 100 7.24 -16.27 7.03
C ILE A 100 7.45 -17.35 5.96
N TYR A 101 6.67 -17.33 4.87
CA TYR A 101 6.83 -18.25 3.75
C TYR A 101 8.25 -18.20 3.17
N ALA A 102 8.78 -16.99 2.94
CA ALA A 102 10.13 -16.81 2.40
C ALA A 102 11.22 -17.34 3.35
N ILE A 103 11.06 -17.13 4.67
CA ILE A 103 11.99 -17.65 5.69
C ILE A 103 11.95 -19.18 5.72
N THR A 104 10.76 -19.80 5.74
CA THR A 104 10.62 -21.26 5.75
C THR A 104 11.23 -21.88 4.49
N TRP A 105 10.97 -21.29 3.32
CA TRP A 105 11.58 -21.74 2.07
C TRP A 105 13.12 -21.60 2.08
N ALA A 106 13.64 -20.48 2.58
CA ALA A 106 15.08 -20.25 2.69
C ALA A 106 15.75 -21.26 3.64
N VAL A 107 15.20 -21.47 4.83
CA VAL A 107 15.71 -22.45 5.81
C VAL A 107 15.76 -23.85 5.20
N GLY A 108 14.69 -24.28 4.53
CA GLY A 108 14.63 -25.60 3.87
C GLY A 108 15.63 -25.75 2.73
N ASN A 109 15.83 -24.69 1.93
CA ASN A 109 16.72 -24.74 0.77
C ASN A 109 18.21 -24.57 1.13
N PHE A 110 18.54 -23.78 2.15
CA PHE A 110 19.92 -23.58 2.60
C PHE A 110 20.42 -24.66 3.56
N GLY A 111 19.55 -25.58 4.00
CA GLY A 111 19.93 -26.69 4.88
C GLY A 111 20.50 -26.21 6.22
N ILE A 112 20.03 -25.06 6.72
CA ILE A 112 20.52 -24.47 7.97
C ILE A 112 20.04 -25.39 9.11
N PRO A 113 20.95 -25.97 9.91
CA PRO A 113 20.57 -26.79 11.04
C PRO A 113 19.94 -25.89 12.11
N LEU A 114 18.61 -25.87 12.15
CA LEU A 114 17.85 -25.24 13.23
C LEU A 114 17.69 -26.23 14.38
N ASP A 115 17.77 -25.72 15.61
CA ASP A 115 17.43 -26.51 16.80
C ASP A 115 16.00 -27.09 16.68
N PRO A 116 15.76 -28.34 17.14
CA PRO A 116 14.44 -28.99 17.08
C PRO A 116 13.23 -28.14 17.53
N PRO A 117 13.29 -27.37 18.65
CA PRO A 117 12.17 -26.52 19.04
C PRO A 117 11.88 -25.40 18.04
N VAL A 118 12.91 -24.83 17.41
CA VAL A 118 12.75 -23.74 16.43
C VAL A 118 12.12 -24.26 15.14
N GLN A 119 12.48 -25.48 14.73
CA GLN A 119 11.85 -26.14 13.57
C GLN A 119 10.36 -26.39 13.79
N LEU A 120 9.96 -26.86 14.98
CA LEU A 120 8.55 -27.09 15.30
C LEU A 120 7.75 -25.80 15.31
N ILE A 121 8.29 -24.73 15.91
CA ILE A 121 7.65 -23.41 15.92
C ILE A 121 7.47 -22.90 14.49
N LEU A 122 8.51 -22.99 13.66
CA LEU A 122 8.46 -22.48 12.29
C LEU A 122 7.48 -23.30 11.41
N ALA A 123 7.46 -24.62 11.56
CA ALA A 123 6.51 -25.49 10.86
C ALA A 123 5.07 -25.24 11.30
N GLN A 124 4.83 -25.04 12.60
CA GLN A 124 3.51 -24.74 13.14
C GLN A 124 3.01 -23.38 12.66
N ILE A 125 3.84 -22.34 12.71
CA ILE A 125 3.51 -21.02 12.16
C ILE A 125 3.25 -21.11 10.65
N TYR A 126 4.07 -21.83 9.90
CA TYR A 126 3.86 -22.04 8.46
C TYR A 126 2.52 -22.75 8.16
N SER A 127 2.16 -23.77 8.93
CA SER A 127 0.88 -24.48 8.77
C SER A 127 -0.34 -23.62 9.12
N ILE A 128 -0.16 -22.63 9.98
CA ILE A 128 -1.22 -21.72 10.45
C ILE A 128 -1.50 -20.62 9.40
N PHE A 129 -0.52 -20.25 8.59
CA PHE A 129 -0.67 -19.32 7.47
C PHE A 129 -0.96 -20.08 6.17
N THR A 130 -2.13 -19.84 5.59
CA THR A 130 -2.64 -20.52 4.38
C THR A 130 -1.95 -20.09 3.08
N PHE A 131 -0.63 -19.93 3.07
CA PHE A 131 0.15 -19.70 1.83
C PHE A 131 0.45 -20.99 1.05
N ASN A 132 -0.32 -22.05 1.31
CA ASN A 132 -0.18 -23.34 0.64
C ASN A 132 -0.52 -23.27 -0.86
N SER A 133 -1.27 -22.23 -1.29
CA SER A 133 -1.51 -21.95 -2.70
C SER A 133 -0.63 -20.80 -3.19
N GLY A 134 0.05 -20.98 -4.32
CA GLY A 134 0.75 -19.87 -5.01
C GLY A 134 -0.16 -18.69 -5.33
N MET A 135 -1.49 -18.88 -5.33
CA MET A 135 -2.50 -17.84 -5.51
C MET A 135 -2.59 -16.87 -4.33
N ALA A 136 -2.43 -17.34 -3.09
CA ALA A 136 -2.39 -16.48 -1.91
C ALA A 136 -1.17 -15.54 -1.97
N PHE A 137 -0.01 -16.10 -2.31
CA PHE A 137 1.23 -15.35 -2.52
C PHE A 137 1.06 -14.32 -3.63
N ALA A 138 0.66 -14.76 -4.83
CA ALA A 138 0.48 -13.89 -5.98
C ALA A 138 -0.56 -12.80 -5.71
N GLY A 139 -1.69 -13.13 -5.08
CA GLY A 139 -2.73 -12.17 -4.73
C GLY A 139 -2.22 -11.07 -3.81
N THR A 140 -1.46 -11.44 -2.78
CA THR A 140 -0.89 -10.48 -1.83
C THR A 140 0.12 -9.55 -2.51
N VAL A 141 1.03 -10.10 -3.33
CA VAL A 141 2.02 -9.32 -4.08
C VAL A 141 1.33 -8.35 -5.05
N VAL A 142 0.33 -8.83 -5.80
CA VAL A 142 -0.44 -8.02 -6.75
C VAL A 142 -1.20 -6.91 -6.02
N ALA A 143 -1.81 -7.19 -4.85
CA ALA A 143 -2.51 -6.20 -4.05
C ALA A 143 -1.56 -5.09 -3.55
N VAL A 144 -0.36 -5.45 -3.09
CA VAL A 144 0.68 -4.50 -2.62
C VAL A 144 1.21 -3.65 -3.78
N ILE A 145 1.46 -4.24 -4.95
CA ILE A 145 1.89 -3.51 -6.15
C ILE A 145 0.80 -2.53 -6.59
N GLY A 146 -0.46 -3.00 -6.63
CA GLY A 146 -1.63 -2.17 -6.92
C GLY A 146 -1.70 -0.97 -5.99
N LEU A 147 -1.55 -1.19 -4.68
CA LEU A 147 -1.59 -0.15 -3.67
C LEU A 147 -0.48 0.90 -3.88
N TYR A 148 0.74 0.47 -4.15
CA TYR A 148 1.86 1.38 -4.41
C TYR A 148 1.59 2.23 -5.65
N GLY A 149 0.99 1.65 -6.68
CA GLY A 149 0.53 2.35 -7.87
C GLY A 149 -0.52 3.42 -7.60
N VAL A 150 -1.56 3.12 -6.80
CA VAL A 150 -2.59 4.11 -6.40
C VAL A 150 -1.96 5.24 -5.56
N LYS A 151 -0.98 4.93 -4.69
CA LYS A 151 -0.24 5.94 -3.92
C LYS A 151 0.57 6.87 -4.83
N ARG A 152 1.22 6.31 -5.85
CA ARG A 152 2.04 7.06 -6.82
C ARG A 152 1.19 7.95 -7.73
N SER A 153 0.04 7.46 -8.18
CA SER A 153 -0.84 8.21 -9.08
C SER A 153 -1.46 9.46 -8.43
N GLU A 154 -1.82 9.38 -7.14
CA GLU A 154 -2.30 10.56 -6.40
C GLU A 154 -1.20 11.63 -6.21
N LYS A 155 0.06 11.21 -6.00
CA LYS A 155 1.18 12.15 -5.93
C LYS A 155 1.39 12.88 -7.26
N MET A 156 1.32 12.15 -8.37
CA MET A 156 1.45 12.72 -9.72
C MET A 156 0.30 13.69 -10.05
N GLU A 157 -0.94 13.39 -9.65
CA GLU A 157 -2.07 14.33 -9.81
C GLU A 157 -1.93 15.59 -8.96
N LYS A 158 -1.38 15.48 -7.74
CA LYS A 158 -1.13 16.64 -6.87
C LYS A 158 0.03 17.50 -7.37
N GLU A 159 1.10 16.91 -7.87
CA GLU A 159 2.20 17.64 -8.51
C GLU A 159 1.74 18.29 -9.82
N SER A 160 1.01 17.58 -10.69
CA SER A 160 0.53 18.16 -11.96
C SER A 160 -0.49 19.29 -11.76
N SER A 161 -1.33 19.24 -10.73
CA SER A 161 -2.26 20.33 -10.39
C SER A 161 -1.57 21.52 -9.72
N THR A 162 -0.51 21.28 -8.94
CA THR A 162 0.28 22.37 -8.33
C THR A 162 1.18 23.06 -9.37
N ASP A 163 1.67 22.34 -10.37
CA ASP A 163 2.45 22.89 -11.47
C ASP A 163 1.59 23.67 -12.48
N GLU A 164 0.32 23.31 -12.68
CA GLU A 164 -0.62 24.10 -13.49
C GLU A 164 -1.02 25.43 -12.82
N GLU A 165 -1.13 25.47 -11.49
CA GLU A 165 -1.46 26.69 -10.75
C GLU A 165 -0.25 27.64 -10.65
N LYS A 166 0.98 27.12 -10.59
CA LYS A 166 2.21 27.95 -10.69
C LYS A 166 2.58 28.35 -12.13
N SER A 167 2.10 27.65 -13.16
CA SER A 167 2.40 28.00 -14.55
C SER A 167 1.38 28.92 -15.22
N ASN A 168 0.21 29.13 -14.60
CA ASN A 168 -0.76 30.14 -15.07
C ASN A 168 -0.66 31.49 -14.36
N ASP A 169 0.02 31.61 -13.21
CA ASP A 169 0.25 32.92 -12.57
C ASP A 169 1.64 33.54 -12.87
N THR A 170 2.57 32.77 -13.45
CA THR A 170 3.92 33.28 -13.80
C THR A 170 4.12 33.58 -15.30
N LYS A 171 3.05 33.83 -16.06
CA LYS A 171 3.09 34.38 -17.44
C LYS A 171 2.63 35.84 -17.54
N LYS A 172 2.82 36.62 -16.48
CA LYS A 172 2.67 38.09 -16.51
C LYS A 172 3.89 38.83 -15.97
N GLY A 173 5.09 38.30 -16.19
CA GLY A 173 6.26 39.16 -16.15
C GLY A 173 6.28 40.04 -17.41
N SER A 174 6.10 41.34 -17.23
CA SER A 174 6.39 42.36 -18.24
C SER A 174 7.81 42.87 -18.02
N LYS A 175 8.66 42.83 -19.03
CA LYS A 175 9.94 43.58 -19.04
C LYS A 175 9.74 44.94 -19.71
N PHE A 176 10.55 45.91 -19.33
CA PHE A 176 10.54 47.22 -19.97
C PHE A 176 11.57 47.25 -21.10
N CYS A 177 11.20 47.84 -22.23
CA CYS A 177 12.16 48.11 -23.29
C CYS A 177 13.19 49.14 -22.80
N PRO A 178 14.50 48.84 -22.84
CA PRO A 178 15.54 49.78 -22.40
C PRO A 178 15.63 51.04 -23.27
N ASN A 179 15.02 51.04 -24.47
CA ASN A 179 15.10 52.15 -25.40
C ASN A 179 13.90 53.11 -25.35
N CYS A 180 12.68 52.62 -25.04
CA CYS A 180 11.46 53.44 -25.12
C CYS A 180 10.53 53.28 -23.91
N GLY A 181 10.89 52.46 -22.92
CA GLY A 181 10.07 52.24 -21.73
C GLY A 181 8.77 51.46 -21.96
N ALA A 182 8.53 50.95 -23.17
CA ALA A 182 7.34 50.15 -23.45
C ALA A 182 7.35 48.83 -22.67
N THR A 183 6.21 48.45 -22.11
CA THR A 183 6.00 47.14 -21.46
C THR A 183 5.91 46.04 -22.51
N LEU A 184 6.82 45.08 -22.45
CA LEU A 184 6.93 43.96 -23.36
C LEU A 184 6.82 42.64 -22.58
N PRO A 185 6.35 41.55 -23.20
CA PRO A 185 6.41 40.24 -22.56
C PRO A 185 7.87 39.83 -22.33
N LEU A 186 8.16 39.13 -21.23
CA LEU A 186 9.52 38.71 -20.84
C LEU A 186 10.34 38.06 -21.98
N LYS A 187 9.68 37.34 -22.89
CA LYS A 187 10.31 36.63 -24.02
C LYS A 187 10.40 37.43 -25.33
N ALA A 188 10.03 38.72 -25.35
CA ALA A 188 10.16 39.53 -26.56
C ALA A 188 11.62 39.96 -26.79
N ASN A 189 12.23 39.55 -27.90
CA ASN A 189 13.57 40.00 -28.30
C ASN A 189 13.52 41.23 -29.23
N PHE A 190 12.32 41.77 -29.43
CA PHE A 190 12.04 42.88 -30.35
C PHE A 190 10.94 43.77 -29.80
N CYS A 191 11.13 45.09 -29.90
CA CYS A 191 10.10 46.06 -29.54
C CYS A 191 9.24 46.44 -30.75
N ASN A 192 7.94 46.16 -30.67
CA ASN A 192 6.97 46.59 -31.68
C ASN A 192 6.71 48.11 -31.71
N LYS A 193 7.05 48.85 -30.64
CA LYS A 193 6.89 50.31 -30.60
C LYS A 193 8.07 51.11 -31.14
N CYS A 194 9.30 50.64 -30.92
CA CYS A 194 10.50 51.40 -31.30
C CYS A 194 11.40 50.67 -32.32
N GLY A 195 11.05 49.46 -32.74
CA GLY A 195 11.76 48.72 -33.79
C GLY A 195 13.14 48.19 -33.41
N LYS A 196 13.51 48.23 -32.12
CA LYS A 196 14.84 47.80 -31.64
C LYS A 196 14.82 46.35 -31.17
N ASN A 197 15.89 45.61 -31.46
CA ASN A 197 16.15 44.26 -30.94
C ASN A 197 16.96 44.32 -29.63
N PHE A 198 16.77 43.36 -28.73
CA PHE A 198 17.51 43.20 -27.45
C PHE A 198 17.43 41.78 -26.90
#